data_AF-A0A3Q0JEY3-F1
#
_entry.id   AF-A0A3Q0JEY3-F1
#
_cell.length_a   1.000
_cell.length_b   1.000
_cell.length_c   1.000
_cell.angle_alpha   90.00
_cell.angle_beta   90.00
_cell.angle_gamma   90.00
#
_symmetry.space_group_name_H-M   'P 1'
#
loop_
_entity.id
_entity.type
_entity.pdbx_description
1 polymer ?
#
loop_
_entity_poly.entity_id
_entity_poly.type
_entity_poly.pdbx_seq_one_letter_code
_entity_poly.pdbx_strand_id
1 'polypeptide(L)'
;MSFALHCARGHVWEEVLILLPKEVCIVMLSATVPNTLEFADWVGNTKKTKVYVVSTLKRPVPLKHFLYVGPVLEKNQLFLIREAEGEFLTRG
;
A
#
# COMPACT_ATOMS: atom_id res chain seq x y z
N MET A 1 -3.15 -2.52 6.63
CA MET A 1 -3.08 -1.30 7.46
C MET A 1 -3.50 -0.02 6.73
N SER A 2 -3.97 -0.01 5.48
CA SER A 2 -4.52 1.23 4.89
C SER A 2 -5.72 1.81 5.64
N PHE A 3 -6.48 0.99 6.37
CA PHE A 3 -7.54 1.44 7.27
C PHE A 3 -7.03 2.02 8.58
N ALA A 4 -5.77 1.76 8.93
CA ALA A 4 -5.17 2.24 10.17
C ALA A 4 -5.01 3.76 10.17
N LEU A 5 -4.76 4.32 8.98
CA LEU A 5 -4.61 5.76 8.74
C LEU A 5 -5.94 6.53 8.69
N HIS A 6 -7.08 5.86 8.86
CA HIS A 6 -8.39 6.49 8.77
C HIS A 6 -8.78 7.12 10.11
N CYS A 7 -8.75 8.46 10.21
CA CYS A 7 -8.93 9.19 11.48
C CYS A 7 -10.15 8.77 12.31
N ALA A 8 -11.29 8.47 11.66
CA ALA A 8 -12.53 8.11 12.38
C ALA A 8 -12.58 6.64 12.87
N ARG A 9 -11.75 5.76 12.32
CA ARG A 9 -11.79 4.30 12.58
C ARG A 9 -10.44 3.74 13.02
N GLY A 10 -9.44 4.62 13.12
CA GLY A 10 -8.08 4.29 13.49
C GLY A 10 -7.97 3.86 14.96
N HIS A 11 -8.70 4.52 15.85
CA HIS A 11 -8.51 4.25 17.27
C HIS A 11 -8.77 2.79 17.68
N VAL A 12 -9.76 2.15 17.04
CA VAL A 12 -10.18 0.78 17.37
C VAL A 12 -9.09 -0.25 17.10
N TRP A 13 -8.29 -0.09 16.04
CA TRP A 13 -7.25 -1.08 15.73
C TRP A 13 -6.08 -1.00 16.72
N GLU A 14 -5.76 0.19 17.23
CA GLU A 14 -4.73 0.37 18.26
C GLU A 14 -5.14 -0.29 19.58
N GLU A 15 -6.39 -0.08 20.02
CA GLU A 15 -6.92 -0.68 21.25
C GLU A 15 -6.92 -2.21 21.19
N VAL A 16 -7.36 -2.79 20.07
CA VAL A 16 -7.33 -4.25 19.87
C VAL A 16 -5.89 -4.77 19.91
N LEU A 17 -4.97 -4.08 19.23
CA LEU A 17 -3.56 -4.46 19.27
C LEU A 17 -2.96 -4.31 20.66
N ILE A 18 -3.36 -3.37 21.50
CA ILE A 18 -2.84 -3.27 22.86
C ILE A 18 -3.42 -4.38 23.76
N LEU A 19 -4.74 -4.59 23.70
CA LEU A 19 -5.49 -5.48 24.60
C LEU A 19 -5.37 -6.98 24.28
N LEU A 20 -4.88 -7.35 23.08
CA LEU A 20 -4.70 -8.75 22.72
C LEU A 20 -3.79 -9.51 23.73
N PRO A 21 -4.13 -10.76 24.10
CA PRO A 21 -3.25 -11.61 24.91
C PRO A 21 -1.88 -11.85 24.24
N LYS A 22 -0.86 -12.18 25.03
CA LYS A 22 0.53 -12.33 24.53
C LYS A 22 0.73 -13.61 23.71
N GLU A 23 -0.12 -14.60 23.92
CA GLU A 23 -0.04 -15.91 23.28
C GLU A 23 -0.54 -15.90 21.83
N VAL A 24 -1.22 -14.81 21.44
CA VAL A 24 -1.82 -14.67 20.10
C VAL A 24 -0.78 -14.23 19.08
N CYS A 25 -0.62 -15.01 18.02
CA CYS A 25 0.18 -14.62 16.85
C CYS A 25 -0.59 -13.62 15.99
N ILE A 26 0.04 -12.49 15.65
CA ILE A 26 -0.57 -11.40 14.89
C ILE A 26 0.02 -11.39 13.47
N VAL A 27 -0.85 -11.44 12.46
CA VAL A 27 -0.49 -11.29 11.04
C VAL A 27 -1.12 -10.01 10.50
N MET A 28 -0.30 -9.10 9.98
CA MET A 28 -0.74 -7.78 9.54
C MET A 28 -0.53 -7.63 8.03
N LEU A 29 -1.62 -7.52 7.29
CA LEU A 29 -1.58 -7.33 5.84
C LEU A 29 -1.87 -5.87 5.48
N SER A 30 -1.04 -5.28 4.62
CA SER A 30 -1.21 -3.90 4.17
C SER A 30 -0.79 -3.72 2.72
N ALA A 31 -1.35 -2.69 2.08
CA ALA A 31 -0.73 -2.12 0.88
C ALA A 31 0.62 -1.49 1.25
N THR A 32 1.47 -1.25 0.24
CA THR A 32 2.78 -0.63 0.40
C THR A 32 2.64 0.74 1.07
N VAL A 33 3.16 0.86 2.30
CA VAL A 33 3.20 2.10 3.09
C VAL A 33 4.69 2.39 3.36
N PRO A 34 5.15 3.64 3.27
CA PRO A 34 6.57 3.96 3.47
C PRO A 34 7.06 3.71 4.90
N ASN A 35 6.17 3.76 5.89
CA ASN A 35 6.53 3.72 7.31
C ASN A 35 6.28 2.36 7.99
N THR A 36 6.64 1.25 7.34
CA THR A 36 6.38 -0.10 7.88
C THR A 36 7.29 -0.49 9.04
N LEU A 37 8.50 0.05 9.11
CA LEU A 37 9.48 -0.29 10.15
C LEU A 37 9.10 0.30 11.51
N GLU A 38 8.84 1.60 11.57
CA GLU A 38 8.43 2.28 12.80
C GLU A 38 7.18 1.62 13.41
N PHE A 39 6.24 1.23 12.54
CA PHE A 39 5.05 0.52 12.98
C PHE A 39 5.37 -0.85 13.58
N ALA A 40 6.23 -1.63 12.93
CA ALA A 40 6.61 -2.95 13.43
C ALA A 40 7.37 -2.85 14.75
N ASP A 41 8.22 -1.84 14.91
CA ASP A 41 8.93 -1.55 16.15
C ASP A 41 7.97 -1.18 17.28
N TRP A 42 6.96 -0.35 17.00
CA TRP A 42 5.91 -0.03 17.97
C TRP A 42 5.11 -1.27 18.40
N VAL A 43 4.67 -2.11 17.45
CA VAL A 43 3.95 -3.36 17.75
C VAL A 43 4.85 -4.31 18.56
N GLY A 44 6.11 -4.46 18.15
CA GLY A 44 7.09 -5.33 18.82
C GLY A 44 7.37 -4.87 20.25
N ASN A 45 7.51 -3.55 20.47
CA ASN A 45 7.72 -2.97 21.79
C ASN A 45 6.50 -3.09 22.71
N THR A 46 5.29 -2.97 22.14
CA THR A 46 4.01 -3.09 22.87
C THR A 46 3.73 -4.54 23.26
N LYS A 47 3.97 -5.49 22.37
CA LYS A 47 3.73 -6.93 22.60
C LYS A 47 4.91 -7.70 23.17
N LYS A 48 6.09 -7.08 23.26
CA LYS A 48 7.35 -7.72 23.66
C LYS A 48 7.63 -9.00 22.86
N THR A 49 7.32 -8.96 21.56
CA THR A 49 7.44 -10.08 20.62
C THR A 49 8.20 -9.63 19.39
N LYS A 50 8.93 -10.56 18.77
CA LYS A 50 9.68 -10.28 17.53
C LYS A 50 8.71 -10.13 16.35
N VAL A 51 8.73 -8.97 15.70
CA VAL A 51 7.93 -8.67 14.51
C VAL A 51 8.84 -8.70 13.29
N TYR A 52 8.38 -9.32 12.20
CA TYR A 52 9.09 -9.37 10.93
C TYR A 52 8.34 -8.58 9.88
N VAL A 53 9.04 -7.67 9.20
CA VAL A 53 8.49 -6.86 8.11
C VAL A 53 8.91 -7.45 6.78
N VAL A 54 7.94 -7.77 5.94
CA VAL A 54 8.16 -8.21 4.56
C VAL A 54 7.47 -7.20 3.65
N SER A 55 8.25 -6.55 2.78
CA SER A 55 7.73 -5.58 1.81
C SER A 55 8.25 -5.90 0.42
N THR A 56 7.44 -5.57 -0.59
CA THR A 56 7.83 -5.62 -1.99
C THR A 56 7.53 -4.28 -2.64
N LEU A 57 8.52 -3.72 -3.33
CA LEU A 57 8.38 -2.47 -4.08
C LEU A 57 7.81 -2.70 -5.48
N LYS A 58 8.06 -3.89 -6.06
CA LYS A 58 7.61 -4.23 -7.41
C LYS A 58 6.29 -4.99 -7.37
N ARG A 59 5.33 -4.56 -8.19
CA ARG A 59 4.08 -5.29 -8.39
C ARG A 59 4.34 -6.56 -9.22
N PRO A 60 3.83 -7.73 -8.81
CA PRO A 60 3.96 -8.95 -9.59
C PRO A 60 3.24 -8.88 -10.95
N VAL A 61 2.13 -8.13 -11.01
CA VAL A 61 1.39 -7.88 -12.25
C VAL A 61 1.74 -6.48 -12.74
N PRO A 62 2.42 -6.35 -13.89
CA PRO A 62 2.73 -5.06 -14.47
C PRO A 62 1.47 -4.31 -14.91
N LEU A 63 1.45 -2.99 -14.72
CA LEU A 63 0.33 -2.13 -15.10
C LEU A 63 0.74 -1.14 -16.19
N LYS A 64 -0.07 -1.09 -17.25
CA LYS A 64 0.01 -0.07 -18.28
C LYS A 64 -0.93 1.08 -17.92
N HIS A 65 -0.46 2.32 -18.05
CA HIS A 65 -1.25 3.51 -17.74
C HIS A 65 -1.62 4.23 -19.04
N PHE A 66 -2.92 4.39 -19.29
CA PHE A 66 -3.44 5.08 -20.45
C PHE A 66 -4.17 6.37 -20.04
N LEU A 67 -4.07 7.42 -20.85
CA LEU A 67 -4.89 8.62 -20.78
C LEU A 67 -6.05 8.51 -21.76
N TYR A 68 -7.26 8.74 -21.28
CA TYR A 68 -8.40 8.96 -22.17
C TYR A 68 -8.58 10.46 -22.39
N VAL A 69 -8.41 10.90 -23.64
CA VAL A 69 -8.73 12.27 -24.07
C VAL A 69 -10.00 12.16 -24.89
N GLY A 70 -11.05 12.87 -24.49
CA GLY A 70 -12.41 12.75 -25.02
C GLY A 70 -12.54 12.99 -26.54
N PRO A 71 -13.77 13.08 -27.08
CA PRO A 71 -14.03 13.07 -28.52
C PRO A 71 -13.53 14.34 -29.22
N VAL A 72 -12.23 14.41 -29.51
CA VAL A 72 -11.61 15.40 -30.38
C VAL A 72 -11.12 14.65 -31.61
N LEU A 73 -11.97 14.65 -32.64
CA LEU A 73 -11.73 14.49 -34.10
C LEU A 73 -10.79 13.39 -34.65
N GLU A 74 -10.12 12.57 -33.83
CA GLU A 74 -9.19 11.54 -34.28
C GLU A 74 -9.50 10.15 -33.71
N LYS A 75 -9.12 9.12 -34.49
CA LYS A 75 -9.52 7.71 -34.32
C LYS A 75 -8.94 7.00 -33.09
N ASN A 76 -8.10 7.66 -32.28
CA ASN A 76 -7.44 7.01 -31.15
C ASN A 76 -7.54 7.87 -29.88
N GLN A 77 -8.44 7.48 -28.98
CA GLN A 77 -8.81 8.25 -27.77
C GLN A 77 -8.01 7.83 -26.52
N LEU A 78 -7.19 6.78 -26.63
CA LEU A 78 -6.39 6.23 -25.54
C LEU A 78 -4.90 6.40 -25.87
N PHE A 79 -4.19 7.19 -25.07
CA PHE A 79 -2.76 7.42 -25.19
C PHE A 79 -2.02 6.67 -24.08
N LEU A 80 -1.09 5.79 -24.44
CA LEU A 80 -0.27 5.10 -23.45
C LEU A 80 0.76 6.07 -22.85
N ILE A 81 0.64 6.36 -21.55
CA ILE A 81 1.57 7.23 -20.82
C ILE A 81 2.71 6.44 -20.20
N ARG A 82 2.47 5.19 -19.79
CA ARG A 82 3.49 4.38 -19.09
C ARG A 82 3.35 2.90 -19.38
N GLU A 83 4.43 2.31 -19.89
CA GLU A 83 4.58 0.86 -20.02
C GLU A 83 4.83 0.18 -18.66
N ALA A 84 4.59 -1.13 -18.63
CA ALA A 84 4.75 -2.02 -17.49
C ALA A 84 6.00 -1.79 -16.61
N GLU A 85 7.17 -1.63 -17.25
CA GLU A 85 8.47 -1.36 -16.60
C GLU A 85 9.15 -0.10 -17.15
N GLY A 86 8.40 0.75 -17.87
CA GLY A 86 8.95 1.89 -18.61
C GLY A 86 8.95 3.21 -17.84
N GLU A 87 9.77 4.16 -18.33
CA GLU A 87 9.67 5.58 -17.99
C GLU A 87 8.35 6.18 -18.50
N PHE A 88 7.99 7.35 -17.95
CA PHE A 88 6.84 8.10 -18.43
C PHE A 88 7.10 8.55 -19.88
N LEU A 89 6.27 8.06 -20.80
CA LEU A 89 6.26 8.50 -22.19
C LEU A 89 5.63 9.89 -22.23
N THR A 90 6.49 10.91 -22.33
CA THR A 90 6.08 12.32 -22.43
C THR A 90 5.76 12.75 -23.87
N ARG A 91 5.92 11.85 -24.84
CA ARG A 91 5.58 12.10 -26.25
C ARG A 91 4.25 11.42 -26.56
N GLY A 92 3.20 12.23 -26.58
CA GLY A 92 1.94 11.93 -27.26
C GLY A 92 2.01 12.37 -28.72
#